data_AF-Q2TF20-F1
#
_entry.id   AF-Q2TF20-F1
#
_cell.length_a   1.000
_cell.length_b   1.000
_cell.length_c   1.000
_cell.angle_alpha   90.00
_cell.angle_beta   90.00
_cell.angle_gamma   90.00
#
_symmetry.space_group_name_H-M   'P 1'
#
loop_
_entity.id
_entity.type
_entity.pdbx_description
1 polymer ?
#
loop_
_entity_poly.entity_id
_entity_poly.type
_entity_poly.pdbx_seq_one_letter_code
_entity_poly.pdbx_strand_id
1 'polypeptide(L)'
;NCAGAPRLNFFLGRPDATQIPPDGLVPEPFDDVTKILTRMGDAGFSTVEVVWLLSSHTIAAADLVDPSIPGTPFDSTPSTFDSQFFLETMLQGTAFPGTPGNQGEVESPLAGEMRLQSDFLLARDSRSACEWQSMVNNMPKIQNRFTQVMKKLSLLGHNQADLVDCSDVIPVPKT
;
A
#
# COMPACT_ATOMS: atom_id res chain seq x y z
N ASN A 1 -0.22 -13.93 -9.01
CA ASN A 1 -0.97 -14.89 -8.17
C ASN A 1 -2.30 -14.31 -7.72
N CYS A 2 -2.33 -13.06 -7.27
CA CYS A 2 -3.57 -12.32 -7.07
C CYS A 2 -4.22 -11.99 -8.42
N ALA A 3 -5.53 -12.22 -8.56
CA ALA A 3 -6.28 -11.85 -9.75
C ALA A 3 -6.33 -10.33 -9.90
N GLY A 4 -6.36 -9.79 -11.12
CA GLY A 4 -6.39 -8.34 -11.35
C GLY A 4 -5.05 -7.61 -11.16
N ALA A 5 -4.02 -8.26 -10.62
CA ALA A 5 -2.72 -7.63 -10.40
C ALA A 5 -1.99 -7.38 -11.72
N PRO A 6 -1.21 -6.29 -11.86
CA PRO A 6 -0.34 -6.11 -13.01
C PRO A 6 0.86 -7.07 -12.97
N ARG A 7 1.47 -7.29 -14.14
CA ARG A 7 2.78 -7.96 -14.20
C ARG A 7 3.85 -6.96 -13.78
N LEU A 8 4.51 -7.22 -12.64
CA LEU A 8 5.56 -6.34 -12.12
C LEU A 8 6.89 -6.55 -12.84
N ASN A 9 7.71 -5.51 -12.86
CA ASN A 9 9.10 -5.60 -13.30
C ASN A 9 9.97 -6.28 -12.26
N PHE A 10 11.00 -6.99 -12.72
CA PHE A 10 12.00 -7.59 -11.86
C PHE A 10 13.40 -7.35 -12.41
N PHE A 11 14.26 -6.80 -11.56
CA PHE A 11 15.66 -6.53 -11.87
C PHE A 11 16.55 -7.29 -10.89
N LEU A 12 17.48 -8.07 -11.43
CA LEU A 12 18.43 -8.90 -10.71
C LEU A 12 19.80 -8.21 -10.59
N GLY A 13 20.47 -8.37 -9.45
CA GLY A 13 21.87 -7.93 -9.27
C GLY A 13 22.13 -6.96 -8.11
N ARG A 14 21.18 -6.76 -7.20
CA ARG A 14 21.44 -5.97 -5.98
C ARG A 14 22.55 -6.65 -5.15
N PRO A 15 23.59 -5.92 -4.70
CA PRO A 15 24.59 -6.49 -3.81
C PRO A 15 24.03 -6.72 -2.41
N ASP A 16 24.70 -7.59 -1.64
CA ASP A 16 24.35 -7.82 -0.24
C ASP A 16 24.50 -6.53 0.59
N ALA A 17 23.52 -6.29 1.48
CA ALA A 17 23.57 -5.16 2.38
C ALA A 17 24.73 -5.31 3.37
N THR A 18 25.51 -4.23 3.56
CA THR A 18 26.68 -4.24 4.46
C THR A 18 26.38 -3.65 5.84
N GLN A 19 25.21 -3.01 5.99
CA GLN A 19 24.79 -2.32 7.20
C GLN A 19 23.28 -2.46 7.43
N ILE A 20 22.88 -2.39 8.69
CA ILE A 20 21.47 -2.36 9.10
C ILE A 20 20.94 -0.94 8.84
N PRO A 21 19.75 -0.78 8.23
CA PRO A 21 19.14 0.53 8.08
C PRO A 21 18.81 1.13 9.45
N PRO A 22 18.91 2.47 9.62
CA PRO A 22 18.40 3.14 10.80
C PRO A 22 16.91 2.83 11.05
N ASP A 23 16.50 2.91 12.32
CA ASP A 23 15.09 2.84 12.69
C ASP A 23 14.33 4.12 12.30
N GLY A 24 12.99 4.07 12.29
CA GLY A 24 12.12 5.21 12.00
C GLY A 24 12.05 5.60 10.51
N LEU A 25 12.54 4.74 9.61
CA LEU A 25 12.48 4.98 8.16
C LEU A 25 11.25 4.36 7.48
N VAL A 26 10.50 3.51 8.19
CA VAL A 26 9.25 2.89 7.72
C VAL A 26 8.07 3.64 8.35
N PRO A 27 7.12 4.17 7.56
CA PRO A 27 5.93 4.80 8.10
C PRO A 27 5.10 3.85 8.97
N GLU A 28 4.58 4.37 10.08
CA GLU A 28 3.71 3.62 10.99
C GLU A 28 2.23 3.99 10.80
N PRO A 29 1.28 3.10 11.12
CA PRO A 29 -0.15 3.35 10.88
C PRO A 29 -0.72 4.52 11.68
N PHE A 30 -0.04 4.94 12.76
CA PHE A 30 -0.41 6.08 13.59
C PHE A 30 0.34 7.38 13.24
N ASP A 31 1.21 7.37 12.24
CA ASP A 31 1.85 8.58 11.75
C ASP A 31 0.84 9.52 11.09
N ASP A 32 1.01 10.82 11.32
CA ASP A 32 0.22 11.81 10.59
C ASP A 32 0.62 11.89 9.10
N VAL A 33 -0.29 12.40 8.28
CA VAL A 33 -0.10 12.50 6.83
C VAL A 33 1.17 13.27 6.46
N THR A 34 1.51 14.34 7.20
CA THR A 34 2.70 15.14 6.90
C THR A 34 3.97 14.34 7.16
N LYS A 35 4.04 13.57 8.25
CA LYS A 35 5.16 12.68 8.55
C LYS A 35 5.32 11.61 7.46
N ILE A 36 4.23 10.95 7.07
CA ILE A 36 4.25 9.94 6.00
C ILE A 36 4.72 10.55 4.68
N LEU A 37 4.13 11.66 4.25
CA LEU A 37 4.47 12.29 2.96
C LEU A 37 5.91 12.84 2.97
N THR A 38 6.39 13.36 4.10
CA THR A 38 7.79 13.80 4.22
C THR A 38 8.74 12.62 4.14
N ARG A 39 8.46 11.52 4.83
CA ARG A 39 9.26 10.29 4.81
C ARG A 39 9.32 9.69 3.41
N MET A 40 8.17 9.57 2.75
CA MET A 40 8.11 9.06 1.38
C MET A 40 8.77 10.02 0.39
N GLY A 41 8.63 11.33 0.60
CA GLY A 41 9.33 12.37 -0.17
C GLY A 41 10.85 12.29 -0.07
N ASP A 42 11.39 12.07 1.14
CA ASP A 42 12.83 11.82 1.37
C ASP A 42 13.31 10.56 0.63
N ALA A 43 12.47 9.53 0.55
CA ALA A 43 12.72 8.34 -0.27
C ALA A 43 12.46 8.55 -1.79
N GLY A 44 12.10 9.77 -2.20
CA GLY A 44 11.94 10.15 -3.61
C GLY A 44 10.53 9.97 -4.18
N PHE A 45 9.48 9.75 -3.37
CA PHE A 45 8.10 9.60 -3.83
C PHE A 45 7.27 10.86 -3.62
N SER A 46 6.55 11.27 -4.66
CA SER A 46 5.52 12.30 -4.57
C SER A 46 4.27 11.80 -3.86
N THR A 47 3.41 12.72 -3.40
CA THR A 47 2.15 12.38 -2.73
C THR A 47 1.26 11.44 -3.54
N VAL A 48 1.16 11.64 -4.86
CA VAL A 48 0.36 10.75 -5.73
C VAL A 48 0.98 9.36 -5.82
N GLU A 49 2.30 9.24 -5.80
CA GLU A 49 2.99 7.95 -5.81
C GLU A 49 2.82 7.19 -4.48
N VAL A 50 2.67 7.89 -3.35
CA VAL A 50 2.30 7.25 -2.07
C VAL A 50 0.94 6.59 -2.16
N VAL A 51 -0.06 7.30 -2.72
CA VAL A 51 -1.40 6.72 -2.96
C VAL A 51 -1.32 5.52 -3.90
N TRP A 52 -0.52 5.59 -4.96
CA TRP A 52 -0.33 4.46 -5.87
C TRP A 52 0.30 3.25 -5.19
N LEU A 53 1.30 3.45 -4.33
CA LEU A 53 1.93 2.37 -3.56
C LEU A 53 0.94 1.69 -2.63
N LEU A 54 0.05 2.46 -1.98
CA LEU A 54 -0.99 1.93 -1.10
C LEU A 54 -2.03 1.06 -1.82
N SER A 55 -2.00 0.98 -3.16
CA SER A 55 -2.72 -0.09 -3.87
C SER A 55 -2.28 -1.48 -3.41
N SER A 56 -1.14 -1.66 -2.73
CA SER A 56 -0.79 -2.94 -2.11
C SER A 56 -1.77 -3.39 -1.03
N HIS A 57 -2.50 -2.46 -0.39
CA HIS A 57 -3.43 -2.79 0.70
C HIS A 57 -4.69 -3.51 0.22
N THR A 58 -4.99 -3.52 -1.09
CA THR A 58 -6.09 -4.33 -1.66
C THR A 58 -5.84 -5.85 -1.58
N ILE A 59 -4.60 -6.26 -1.34
CA ILE A 59 -4.21 -7.68 -1.20
C ILE A 59 -3.44 -7.91 0.10
N ALA A 60 -3.94 -7.34 1.20
CA ALA A 60 -3.26 -7.33 2.48
C ALA A 60 -4.20 -7.49 3.67
N ALA A 61 -3.60 -7.82 4.81
CA ALA A 61 -4.24 -7.96 6.11
C ALA A 61 -3.27 -7.54 7.22
N ALA A 62 -3.80 -7.32 8.42
CA ALA A 62 -3.03 -6.98 9.61
C ALA A 62 -3.05 -8.11 10.64
N ASP A 63 -1.86 -8.44 11.16
CA ASP A 63 -1.68 -9.44 12.22
C ASP A 63 -1.40 -8.83 13.59
N LEU A 64 -0.82 -7.62 13.63
CA LEU A 64 -0.21 -7.05 14.85
C LEU A 64 -0.89 -5.77 15.35
N VAL A 65 -1.75 -5.15 14.55
CA VAL A 65 -2.49 -3.94 14.97
C VAL A 65 -3.51 -4.31 16.04
N ASP A 66 -4.35 -5.31 15.76
CA ASP A 66 -5.16 -6.01 16.77
C ASP A 66 -4.72 -7.48 16.85
N PRO A 67 -3.88 -7.85 17.84
CA PRO A 67 -3.42 -9.22 18.02
C PRO A 67 -4.51 -10.23 18.39
N SER A 68 -5.74 -9.79 18.73
CA SER A 68 -6.85 -10.69 19.03
C SER A 68 -7.51 -11.29 17.79
N ILE A 69 -7.31 -10.67 16.62
CA ILE A 69 -7.90 -11.04 15.32
C ILE A 69 -6.86 -10.95 14.18
N PRO A 70 -5.77 -11.72 14.24
CA PRO A 70 -4.76 -11.69 13.18
C PRO A 70 -5.34 -12.11 11.83
N GLY A 71 -4.81 -11.54 10.76
CA GLY A 71 -5.25 -11.78 9.38
C GLY A 71 -6.50 -10.99 8.99
N THR A 72 -6.88 -9.95 9.73
CA THR A 72 -8.03 -9.10 9.36
C THR A 72 -7.66 -8.22 8.16
N PRO A 73 -8.38 -8.31 7.03
CA PRO A 73 -8.04 -7.62 5.78
C PRO A 73 -8.34 -6.12 5.82
N PHE A 74 -7.74 -5.37 4.89
CA PHE A 74 -7.98 -3.92 4.71
C PHE A 74 -9.10 -3.60 3.71
N ASP A 75 -9.57 -4.60 2.98
CA ASP A 75 -10.75 -4.52 2.13
C ASP A 75 -11.52 -5.85 2.14
N SER A 76 -12.70 -5.86 1.53
CA SER A 76 -13.55 -7.05 1.47
C SER A 76 -13.07 -8.15 0.50
N THR A 77 -12.01 -7.90 -0.27
CA THR A 77 -11.51 -8.75 -1.36
C THR A 77 -10.00 -8.99 -1.30
N PRO A 78 -9.42 -9.42 -0.17
CA PRO A 78 -7.96 -9.40 0.08
C PRO A 78 -7.13 -10.37 -0.79
N SER A 79 -7.75 -11.16 -1.66
CA SER A 79 -7.08 -12.02 -2.64
C SER A 79 -7.10 -11.47 -4.06
N THR A 80 -7.79 -10.35 -4.27
CA THR A 80 -8.03 -9.72 -5.58
C THR A 80 -7.40 -8.35 -5.59
N PHE A 81 -6.61 -8.06 -6.61
CA PHE A 81 -6.05 -6.74 -6.79
C PHE A 81 -7.05 -5.86 -7.55
N ASP A 82 -7.83 -5.09 -6.81
CA ASP A 82 -8.90 -4.24 -7.33
C ASP A 82 -8.92 -2.85 -6.69
N SER A 83 -10.08 -2.19 -6.65
CA SER A 83 -10.24 -0.85 -6.08
C SER A 83 -11.04 -0.82 -4.78
N GLN A 84 -11.37 -1.98 -4.19
CA GLN A 84 -12.22 -2.05 -2.99
C GLN A 84 -11.58 -1.33 -1.82
N PHE A 85 -10.29 -1.54 -1.55
CA PHE A 85 -9.53 -0.77 -0.55
C PHE A 85 -9.74 0.74 -0.67
N PHE A 86 -9.63 1.32 -1.88
CA PHE A 86 -9.81 2.76 -2.07
C PHE A 86 -11.25 3.22 -1.82
N LEU A 87 -12.24 2.38 -2.18
CA LEU A 87 -13.66 2.68 -1.97
C LEU A 87 -14.06 2.55 -0.49
N GLU A 88 -13.70 1.44 0.15
CA GLU A 88 -14.14 1.07 1.49
C GLU A 88 -13.51 1.97 2.55
N THR A 89 -12.24 2.38 2.38
CA THR A 89 -11.58 3.36 3.26
C THR A 89 -12.26 4.74 3.27
N MET A 90 -12.98 5.11 2.21
CA MET A 90 -13.76 6.36 2.15
C MET A 90 -15.11 6.28 2.87
N LEU A 91 -15.64 5.08 3.12
CA LEU A 91 -16.91 4.89 3.83
C LEU A 91 -16.81 5.37 5.29
N GLN A 92 -17.95 5.72 5.88
CA GLN A 92 -18.02 6.06 7.30
C GLN A 92 -17.67 4.82 8.14
N GLY A 93 -16.72 4.96 9.07
CA GLY A 93 -16.44 3.92 10.06
C GLY A 93 -17.62 3.76 11.01
N THR A 94 -17.91 2.51 11.41
CA THR A 94 -19.08 2.19 12.25
C THR A 94 -18.73 1.33 13.46
N ALA A 95 -17.66 0.52 13.39
CA ALA A 95 -17.20 -0.32 14.49
C ALA A 95 -15.72 -0.73 14.31
N PHE A 96 -15.10 -1.19 15.39
CA PHE A 96 -13.86 -1.96 15.32
C PHE A 96 -14.19 -3.44 15.05
N PRO A 97 -13.45 -4.15 14.18
CA PRO A 97 -13.68 -5.58 13.92
C PRO A 97 -13.34 -6.46 15.12
N GLY A 98 -12.46 -5.99 16.01
CA GLY A 98 -12.03 -6.69 17.23
C GLY A 98 -12.16 -5.79 18.46
N THR A 99 -11.04 -5.49 19.08
CA THR A 99 -10.95 -4.66 20.29
C THR A 99 -10.75 -3.18 19.94
N PRO A 100 -11.39 -2.23 20.63
CA PRO A 100 -11.12 -0.81 20.44
C PRO A 100 -9.84 -0.39 21.17
N GLY A 101 -9.24 0.73 20.74
CA GLY A 101 -8.12 1.37 21.44
C GLY A 101 -6.72 0.90 21.03
N ASN A 102 -6.61 0.13 19.94
CA ASN A 102 -5.32 -0.23 19.35
C ASN A 102 -4.67 0.99 18.66
N GLN A 103 -3.37 1.16 18.85
CA GLN A 103 -2.64 2.30 18.29
C GLN A 103 -2.58 2.20 16.76
N GLY A 104 -3.04 3.23 16.06
CA GLY A 104 -3.06 3.26 14.59
C GLY A 104 -4.25 2.54 13.96
N GLU A 105 -5.24 2.11 14.74
CA GLU A 105 -6.52 1.58 14.25
C GLU A 105 -7.64 2.60 14.42
N VAL A 106 -8.55 2.67 13.45
CA VAL A 106 -9.80 3.44 13.54
C VAL A 106 -10.99 2.58 13.12
N GLU A 107 -12.20 3.05 13.41
CA GLU A 107 -13.43 2.33 13.03
C GLU A 107 -13.48 2.05 11.51
N SER A 108 -13.81 0.80 11.21
CA SER A 108 -14.00 0.22 9.90
C SER A 108 -15.48 0.27 9.48
N PRO A 109 -15.81 0.28 8.18
CA PRO A 109 -17.20 0.34 7.72
C PRO A 109 -17.85 -1.05 7.69
N LEU A 110 -17.06 -2.14 7.71
CA LEU A 110 -17.53 -3.51 7.56
C LEU A 110 -17.06 -4.39 8.72
N ALA A 111 -17.91 -5.34 9.11
CA ALA A 111 -17.52 -6.38 10.06
C ALA A 111 -16.45 -7.29 9.42
N GLY A 112 -15.34 -7.51 10.13
CA GLY A 112 -14.23 -8.33 9.62
C GLY A 112 -13.29 -7.60 8.65
N GLU A 113 -13.38 -6.27 8.55
CA GLU A 113 -12.40 -5.41 7.88
C GLU A 113 -11.73 -4.52 8.93
N MET A 114 -10.42 -4.31 8.83
CA MET A 114 -9.66 -3.39 9.68
C MET A 114 -9.33 -2.11 8.89
N ARG A 115 -9.33 -0.96 9.57
CA ARG A 115 -8.91 0.30 8.97
C ARG A 115 -7.77 0.93 9.75
N LEU A 116 -6.65 1.15 9.07
CA LEU A 116 -5.52 1.89 9.63
C LEU A 116 -5.83 3.40 9.68
N GLN A 117 -5.35 4.06 10.74
CA GLN A 117 -5.49 5.52 10.89
C GLN A 117 -4.81 6.27 9.73
N SER A 118 -3.62 5.84 9.30
CA SER A 118 -2.91 6.42 8.16
C SER A 118 -3.73 6.41 6.87
N ASP A 119 -4.37 5.27 6.56
CA ASP A 119 -5.18 5.10 5.35
C ASP A 119 -6.45 5.95 5.44
N PHE A 120 -7.10 5.97 6.61
CA PHE A 120 -8.24 6.83 6.88
C PHE A 120 -7.92 8.31 6.63
N LEU A 121 -6.75 8.78 7.09
CA LEU A 121 -6.32 10.17 6.95
C LEU A 121 -5.91 10.49 5.50
N LEU A 122 -5.13 9.62 4.84
CA LEU A 122 -4.70 9.82 3.45
C LEU A 122 -5.88 9.84 2.47
N ALA A 123 -6.93 9.07 2.72
CA ALA A 123 -8.16 9.11 1.94
C ALA A 123 -8.93 10.44 2.04
N ARG A 124 -8.62 11.28 3.04
CA ARG A 124 -9.38 12.50 3.38
C ARG A 124 -8.53 13.78 3.38
N ASP A 125 -7.21 13.67 3.37
CA ASP A 125 -6.31 14.83 3.33
C ASP A 125 -6.37 15.54 1.98
N SER A 126 -6.42 16.87 1.98
CA SER A 126 -6.56 17.68 0.75
C SER A 126 -5.45 17.46 -0.27
N ARG A 127 -4.28 16.96 0.14
CA ARG A 127 -3.13 16.69 -0.73
C ARG A 127 -3.24 15.35 -1.47
N SER A 128 -4.00 14.38 -0.94
CA SER A 128 -4.07 13.01 -1.46
C SER A 128 -5.48 12.52 -1.81
N ALA A 129 -6.53 13.08 -1.20
CA ALA A 129 -7.91 12.59 -1.33
C ALA A 129 -8.42 12.52 -2.79
N CYS A 130 -8.12 13.52 -3.61
CA CYS A 130 -8.51 13.50 -5.02
C CYS A 130 -7.84 12.35 -5.78
N GLU A 131 -6.56 12.08 -5.51
CA GLU A 131 -5.85 10.96 -6.12
C GLU A 131 -6.38 9.63 -5.58
N TRP A 132 -6.67 9.54 -4.28
CA TRP A 132 -7.30 8.39 -3.65
C TRP A 132 -8.61 8.00 -4.34
N GLN A 133 -9.53 8.97 -4.46
CA GLN A 133 -10.82 8.77 -5.13
C GLN A 133 -10.66 8.38 -6.60
N SER A 134 -9.65 8.91 -7.29
CA SER A 134 -9.42 8.63 -8.70
C SER A 134 -9.02 7.18 -9.02
N MET A 135 -8.64 6.39 -8.00
CA MET A 135 -8.34 4.97 -8.12
C MET A 135 -9.61 4.13 -8.19
N VAL A 136 -10.71 4.59 -7.59
CA VAL A 136 -11.99 3.87 -7.55
C VAL A 136 -12.53 3.64 -8.97
N ASN A 137 -12.89 2.39 -9.25
CA ASN A 137 -13.44 1.96 -10.54
C ASN A 137 -12.52 2.30 -11.74
N ASN A 138 -11.19 2.33 -11.52
CA ASN A 138 -10.20 2.68 -12.54
C ASN A 138 -9.05 1.68 -12.58
N MET A 139 -9.37 0.42 -12.90
CA MET A 139 -8.39 -0.67 -12.97
C MET A 139 -7.18 -0.38 -13.87
N PRO A 140 -7.32 0.22 -15.07
CA PRO A 140 -6.16 0.57 -15.89
C PRO A 140 -5.20 1.53 -15.17
N LYS A 141 -5.73 2.49 -14.39
CA LYS A 141 -4.92 3.39 -13.59
C LYS A 141 -4.22 2.65 -12.46
N ILE A 142 -4.95 1.87 -11.63
CA ILE A 142 -4.35 1.14 -10.51
C ILE A 142 -3.22 0.23 -10.99
N GLN A 143 -3.49 -0.61 -12.00
CA GLN A 143 -2.49 -1.54 -12.54
C GLN A 143 -1.25 -0.81 -13.08
N ASN A 144 -1.46 0.21 -13.91
CA ASN A 144 -0.36 0.90 -14.56
C ASN A 144 0.48 1.71 -13.57
N ARG A 145 -0.17 2.44 -12.66
CA ARG A 145 0.50 3.25 -11.64
C ARG A 145 1.23 2.37 -10.62
N PHE A 146 0.59 1.30 -10.14
CA PHE A 146 1.22 0.36 -9.22
C PHE A 146 2.46 -0.29 -9.84
N THR A 147 2.41 -0.69 -11.12
CA THR A 147 3.60 -1.18 -11.84
C THR A 147 4.74 -0.17 -11.82
N GLN A 148 4.43 1.10 -12.11
CA GLN A 148 5.41 2.19 -12.13
C GLN A 148 6.07 2.38 -10.75
N VAL A 149 5.27 2.50 -9.69
CA VAL A 149 5.83 2.79 -8.36
C VAL A 149 6.47 1.59 -7.70
N MET A 150 6.01 0.37 -7.95
CA MET A 150 6.68 -0.85 -7.48
C MET A 150 8.03 -1.03 -8.16
N LYS A 151 8.14 -0.72 -9.46
CA LYS A 151 9.44 -0.68 -10.14
C LYS A 151 10.36 0.33 -9.47
N LYS A 152 9.89 1.57 -9.25
CA LYS A 152 10.66 2.64 -8.58
C LYS A 152 11.11 2.22 -7.17
N LEU A 153 10.19 1.70 -6.36
CA LEU A 153 10.47 1.20 -5.01
C LEU A 153 11.52 0.09 -5.02
N SER A 154 11.43 -0.86 -5.96
CA SER A 154 12.42 -1.94 -6.07
C SER A 154 13.83 -1.44 -6.42
N LEU A 155 13.97 -0.24 -6.97
CA LEU A 155 15.25 0.32 -7.43
C LEU A 155 15.82 1.38 -6.49
N LEU A 156 15.21 1.65 -5.33
CA LEU A 156 15.77 2.59 -4.36
C LEU A 156 17.19 2.18 -3.94
N GLY A 157 18.12 3.13 -3.96
CA GLY A 157 19.53 2.88 -3.65
C GLY A 157 20.33 2.15 -4.74
N HIS A 158 19.72 1.88 -5.90
CA HIS A 158 20.37 1.17 -7.00
C HIS A 158 20.24 1.92 -8.32
N ASN A 159 21.25 1.78 -9.17
CA ASN A 159 21.20 2.24 -10.55
C ASN A 159 20.70 1.10 -11.44
N GLN A 160 19.58 1.31 -12.14
CA GLN A 160 18.96 0.30 -12.99
C GLN A 160 19.92 -0.20 -14.10
N ALA A 161 20.86 0.65 -14.57
CA ALA A 161 21.81 0.28 -15.61
C ALA A 161 22.83 -0.79 -15.17
N ASP A 162 23.02 -0.95 -13.85
CA ASP A 162 23.91 -1.94 -13.27
C ASP A 162 23.19 -3.27 -12.98
N LEU A 163 21.90 -3.36 -13.30
CA LEU A 163 21.04 -4.53 -13.07
C LEU A 163 20.60 -5.18 -14.37
N VAL A 164 20.24 -6.47 -14.28
CA VAL A 164 19.70 -7.22 -15.42
C VAL A 164 18.18 -7.20 -15.36
N ASP A 165 17.53 -6.80 -16.46
CA ASP A 165 16.07 -6.91 -16.61
C ASP A 165 15.69 -8.38 -16.79
N CYS A 166 14.99 -8.92 -15.80
CA CYS A 166 14.48 -10.28 -15.77
C CYS A 166 12.94 -10.27 -15.66
N SER A 167 12.27 -9.21 -16.13
CA SER A 167 10.81 -9.07 -16.01
C SER A 167 10.04 -10.18 -16.75
N ASP A 168 10.66 -10.86 -17.71
CA ASP A 168 10.08 -11.94 -18.49
C ASP A 168 9.89 -13.25 -17.68
N VAL A 169 10.56 -13.41 -16.54
CA VAL A 169 10.39 -14.57 -15.65
C VAL A 169 9.16 -14.47 -14.75
N ILE A 170 8.63 -13.25 -14.55
CA ILE A 170 7.47 -13.02 -13.70
C ILE A 170 6.23 -13.61 -14.39
N PRO A 171 5.44 -14.51 -13.76
CA PRO A 171 4.27 -15.10 -14.40
C PRO A 171 3.27 -14.03 -14.88
N VAL A 172 2.57 -14.32 -15.98
CA VAL A 172 1.45 -13.49 -16.42
C VAL A 172 0.33 -13.61 -15.38
N PRO A 173 -0.14 -12.50 -14.79
CA PRO A 173 -1.21 -12.53 -13.79
C PRO A 173 -2.51 -13.08 -14.36
N LYS A 174 -3.33 -13.66 -13.48
CA LYS A 174 -4.70 -14.03 -13.84
C LYS A 174 -5.52 -12.75 -13.97
N THR A 175 -6.28 -12.66 -15.05
CA THR A 175 -7.29 -11.61 -15.25
C THR A 175 -8.49 -11.82 -14.34
#